data_AF-A0A352SSD4-F1
#
_entry.id   AF-A0A352SSD4-F1
#
_cell.length_a   1.000
_cell.length_b   1.000
_cell.length_c   1.000
_cell.angle_alpha   90.00
_cell.angle_beta   90.00
_cell.angle_gamma   90.00
#
_symmetry.space_group_name_H-M   'P 1'
#
loop_
_entity.id
_entity.type
_entity.pdbx_description
1 polymer ?
#
loop_
_entity_poly.entity_id
_entity_poly.type
_entity_poly.pdbx_seq_one_letter_code
_entity_poly.pdbx_strand_id
1 'polypeptide(L)'
;MTDRRPEQEAAPRVPPFAVPTWLRPVIVPSGVHRLAGGWARFSELDVVQRQDTGSYTICRMVPDALMAASDDPNAASGMLDRLLAPRGDFCGLSMDRPQLMGILNVTPDSFSDGGRHNAPAR
;
A
#
# COMPACT_ATOMS: atom_id res chain seq x y z
N MET A 1 18.28 2.78 -19.21
CA MET A 1 17.39 2.81 -18.03
C MET A 1 17.49 1.44 -17.39
N THR A 2 18.41 1.27 -16.43
CA THR A 2 18.65 -0.01 -15.78
C THR A 2 17.48 -0.29 -14.84
N ASP A 3 16.71 -1.34 -15.11
CA ASP A 3 15.69 -1.89 -14.21
C ASP A 3 16.39 -2.40 -12.95
N ARG A 4 16.62 -1.51 -11.96
CA ARG A 4 17.19 -1.89 -10.67
C ARG A 4 16.08 -2.51 -9.83
N ARG A 5 15.85 -3.80 -10.03
CA ARG A 5 14.97 -4.57 -9.15
C ARG A 5 15.54 -4.54 -7.73
N PRO A 6 14.68 -4.40 -6.72
CA PRO A 6 15.11 -4.48 -5.33
C PRO A 6 15.73 -5.85 -5.03
N GLU A 7 16.83 -5.84 -4.27
CA GLU A 7 17.48 -7.05 -3.79
C GLU A 7 16.67 -7.63 -2.63
N GLN A 8 16.41 -8.94 -2.65
CA GLN A 8 15.81 -9.63 -1.50
C GLN A 8 16.91 -10.14 -0.58
N GLU A 9 16.79 -9.82 0.71
CA GLU A 9 17.73 -10.24 1.74
C GLU A 9 17.00 -10.97 2.86
N ALA A 10 17.71 -11.89 3.52
CA ALA A 10 17.18 -12.61 4.67
C ALA A 10 17.03 -11.72 5.92
N ALA A 11 17.85 -10.67 6.02
CA ALA A 11 17.82 -9.70 7.11
C ALA A 11 18.25 -8.31 6.61
N PRO A 12 17.75 -7.21 7.21
CA PRO A 12 18.22 -5.86 6.95
C PRO A 12 19.71 -5.69 7.28
N ARG A 13 20.46 -4.95 6.43
CA ARG A 13 21.86 -4.56 6.75
C ARG A 13 21.96 -3.58 7.91
N VAL A 14 20.96 -2.72 8.04
CA VAL A 14 20.82 -1.75 9.13
C VAL A 14 19.40 -1.86 9.70
N PRO A 15 19.20 -1.50 10.98
CA PRO A 15 17.87 -1.46 11.59
C PRO A 15 16.85 -0.73 10.69
N PRO A 16 15.63 -1.28 10.52
CA PRO A 16 14.52 -0.54 9.91
C PRO A 16 14.30 0.78 10.61
N PHE A 17 14.07 1.83 9.82
CA PHE A 17 13.93 3.25 10.22
C PHE A 17 15.22 4.07 10.38
N ALA A 18 16.39 3.42 10.39
CA ALA A 18 17.70 4.11 10.34
C ALA A 18 17.98 4.75 8.97
N VAL A 19 17.26 4.27 7.96
CA VAL A 19 17.26 4.75 6.57
C VAL A 19 15.81 4.88 6.09
N PRO A 20 15.55 5.60 4.99
CA PRO A 20 14.20 5.68 4.44
C PRO A 20 13.61 4.29 4.21
N THR A 21 12.51 4.01 4.91
CA THR A 21 11.90 2.68 5.02
C THR A 21 10.42 2.76 4.63
N TRP A 22 9.96 1.81 3.82
CA TRP A 22 8.55 1.60 3.50
C TRP A 22 8.12 0.20 3.93
N LEU A 23 6.90 0.08 4.43
CA LEU A 23 6.32 -1.22 4.77
C LEU A 23 5.30 -1.60 3.70
N ARG A 24 5.45 -2.79 3.12
CA ARG A 24 4.49 -3.37 2.19
C ARG A 24 3.84 -4.60 2.82
N PRO A 25 2.56 -4.53 3.22
CA PRO A 25 1.81 -5.71 3.65
C PRO A 25 1.80 -6.80 2.56
N VAL A 26 2.04 -8.05 2.96
CA VAL A 26 1.95 -9.20 2.06
C VAL A 26 0.55 -9.79 2.16
N ILE A 27 -0.28 -9.51 1.15
CA ILE A 27 -1.70 -9.87 1.19
C ILE A 27 -1.89 -11.38 1.05
N VAL A 28 -2.63 -11.97 2.00
CA VAL A 28 -2.98 -13.39 2.04
C VAL A 28 -4.46 -13.56 2.43
N PRO A 29 -5.13 -14.66 2.05
CA PRO A 29 -6.55 -14.87 2.36
C PRO A 29 -6.87 -14.91 3.87
N SER A 30 -5.94 -15.42 4.69
CA SER A 30 -6.16 -15.71 6.12
C SER A 30 -5.11 -15.05 7.02
N GLY A 31 -4.79 -13.78 6.77
CA GLY A 31 -3.87 -13.02 7.61
C GLY A 31 -4.47 -12.57 8.95
N VAL A 32 -3.60 -12.38 9.96
CA VAL A 32 -4.01 -11.98 11.31
C VAL A 32 -4.48 -10.52 11.36
N HIS A 33 -3.83 -9.65 10.59
CA HIS A 33 -4.15 -8.23 10.52
C HIS A 33 -5.07 -7.91 9.33
N ARG A 34 -5.96 -6.92 9.50
CA ARG A 34 -6.73 -6.32 8.41
C ARG A 34 -6.04 -5.05 7.94
N LEU A 35 -5.85 -4.94 6.63
CA LEU A 35 -5.33 -3.72 6.03
C LEU A 35 -6.41 -2.63 6.06
N ALA A 36 -6.08 -1.52 6.70
CA ALA A 36 -6.87 -0.31 6.79
C ALA A 36 -8.32 -0.56 7.25
N GLY A 37 -8.50 -1.48 8.22
CA GLY A 37 -9.80 -1.93 8.72
C GLY A 37 -10.67 -2.70 7.72
N GLY A 38 -10.23 -2.88 6.48
CA GLY A 38 -11.04 -3.44 5.40
C GLY A 38 -10.96 -4.97 5.26
N TRP A 39 -11.22 -5.43 4.03
CA TRP A 39 -11.33 -6.85 3.70
C TRP A 39 -10.00 -7.58 3.45
N ALA A 40 -8.96 -6.87 3.01
CA ALA A 40 -7.65 -7.46 2.70
C ALA A 40 -6.88 -7.78 4.00
N ARG A 41 -6.17 -8.90 4.01
CA ARG A 41 -5.49 -9.41 5.21
C ARG A 41 -4.00 -9.66 4.98
N PHE A 42 -3.20 -9.54 6.02
CA PHE A 42 -1.77 -9.87 6.01
C PHE A 42 -1.30 -10.37 7.40
N SER A 43 -0.21 -11.11 7.42
CA SER A 43 0.51 -11.49 8.65
C SER A 43 1.98 -11.08 8.62
N GLU A 44 2.52 -10.93 7.41
CA GLU A 44 3.90 -10.52 7.15
C GLU A 44 3.89 -9.23 6.34
N LEU A 45 4.96 -8.48 6.46
CA LEU A 45 5.24 -7.29 5.68
C LEU A 45 6.64 -7.41 5.08
N ASP A 46 6.80 -6.83 3.91
CA ASP A 46 8.11 -6.58 3.34
C ASP A 46 8.57 -5.20 3.83
N VAL A 47 9.69 -5.18 4.55
CA VAL A 47 10.41 -3.96 4.91
C VAL A 47 11.30 -3.60 3.73
N VAL A 48 10.96 -2.51 3.06
CA VAL A 48 11.70 -1.98 1.92
C VAL A 48 12.56 -0.83 2.40
N GLN A 49 13.88 -0.97 2.36
CA GLN A 49 14.81 0.08 2.76
C GLN A 49 15.54 0.63 1.54
N ARG A 50 15.61 1.96 1.42
CA ARG A 50 16.43 2.61 0.41
C ARG A 50 17.84 2.80 0.94
N GLN A 51 18.81 2.30 0.19
CA GLN A 51 20.24 2.45 0.45
C GLN A 51 20.74 3.77 -0.15
N ASP A 52 21.87 4.28 0.36
CA ASP A 52 22.50 5.52 -0.13
C ASP A 52 22.93 5.44 -1.60
N THR A 53 23.21 4.23 -2.09
CA THR A 53 23.54 3.93 -3.49
C THR A 53 22.34 4.07 -4.45
N GLY A 54 21.15 4.34 -3.90
CA GLY A 54 19.87 4.36 -4.61
C GLY A 54 19.31 2.98 -4.91
N SER A 55 19.94 1.89 -4.43
CA SER A 55 19.33 0.56 -4.45
C SER A 55 18.31 0.39 -3.32
N TYR A 56 17.54 -0.70 -3.40
CA TYR A 56 16.58 -1.08 -2.38
C TYR A 56 16.90 -2.50 -1.91
N THR A 57 16.77 -2.71 -0.60
CA THR A 57 16.77 -4.03 0.00
C THR A 57 15.37 -4.34 0.50
N ILE A 58 14.97 -5.60 0.41
CA ILE A 58 13.68 -6.10 0.90
C ILE A 58 13.94 -7.24 1.86
N CYS A 59 13.43 -7.12 3.08
CA CYS A 59 13.38 -8.21 4.03
C CYS A 59 11.92 -8.48 4.44
N ARG A 60 11.51 -9.74 4.45
CA ARG A 60 10.19 -10.16 4.91
C ARG A 60 10.21 -10.45 6.40
N MET A 61 9.27 -9.88 7.14
CA MET A 61 9.16 -10.11 8.58
C MET A 61 7.73 -9.92 9.08
N VAL A 62 7.45 -10.44 10.28
CA VAL A 62 6.21 -10.15 11.01
C VAL A 62 6.30 -8.81 11.73
N PRO A 63 5.17 -8.14 12.05
CA PRO A 63 5.18 -6.84 12.75
C PRO A 63 5.99 -6.82 14.06
N ASP A 64 5.92 -7.88 14.87
CA ASP A 64 6.67 -7.94 16.12
C ASP A 64 8.19 -7.96 15.90
N ALA A 65 8.64 -8.62 14.83
CA ALA A 65 10.06 -8.65 14.45
C ALA A 65 10.52 -7.28 13.92
N LEU A 66 9.66 -6.54 13.21
CA LEU A 66 9.93 -5.15 12.84
C LEU A 66 10.12 -4.28 14.08
N MET A 67 9.22 -4.39 15.06
CA MET A 67 9.30 -3.62 16.30
C MET A 67 10.57 -3.93 17.09
N ALA A 68 10.96 -5.20 17.15
CA ALA A 68 12.18 -5.62 17.84
C ALA A 68 13.47 -5.19 17.13
N ALA A 69 13.45 -5.10 15.78
CA ALA A 69 14.63 -4.76 14.98
C ALA A 69 14.77 -3.26 14.71
N SER A 70 13.75 -2.44 14.98
CA SER A 70 13.73 -1.02 14.64
C SER A 70 14.61 -0.18 15.57
N ASP A 71 15.29 0.81 15.00
CA ASP A 71 16.01 1.86 15.76
C ASP A 71 15.09 3.03 16.19
N ASP A 72 13.90 3.15 15.61
CA ASP A 72 12.85 4.08 16.04
C ASP A 72 11.51 3.34 16.23
N PRO A 73 11.26 2.79 17.42
CA PRO A 73 10.01 2.07 17.72
C PRO A 73 8.74 2.92 17.56
N ASN A 74 8.82 4.24 17.76
CA ASN A 74 7.67 5.13 17.61
C ASN A 74 7.33 5.31 16.13
N ALA A 75 8.34 5.48 15.27
CA ALA A 75 8.14 5.51 13.82
C ALA A 75 7.61 4.17 13.30
N ALA A 76 8.14 3.05 13.80
CA ALA A 76 7.66 1.71 13.47
C ALA A 76 6.19 1.51 13.84
N SER A 77 5.82 1.82 15.09
CA SER A 77 4.43 1.79 15.55
C SER A 77 3.55 2.69 14.68
N GLY A 78 3.97 3.94 14.44
CA GLY A 78 3.19 4.88 13.64
C GLY A 78 2.99 4.45 12.18
N MET A 79 3.93 3.72 11.58
CA MET A 79 3.74 3.13 10.26
C MET A 79 2.79 1.93 10.28
N LEU A 80 2.89 1.06 11.29
CA LEU A 80 1.93 -0.03 11.48
C LEU A 80 0.52 0.52 11.72
N ASP A 81 0.36 1.54 12.54
CA ASP A 81 -0.92 2.20 12.80
C ASP A 81 -1.55 2.73 11.51
N ARG A 82 -0.76 3.37 10.63
CA ARG A 82 -1.26 3.81 9.31
C ARG A 82 -1.72 2.66 8.41
N LEU A 83 -1.10 1.49 8.52
CA LEU A 83 -1.53 0.30 7.79
C LEU A 83 -2.80 -0.31 8.38
N LEU A 84 -3.01 -0.22 9.69
CA LEU A 84 -4.12 -0.86 10.38
C LEU A 84 -5.36 0.04 10.52
N ALA A 85 -5.16 1.35 10.59
CA ALA A 85 -6.20 2.34 10.83
C ALA A 85 -7.35 2.22 9.81
N PRO A 86 -8.61 2.08 10.27
CA PRO A 86 -9.76 2.06 9.38
C PRO A 86 -9.79 3.30 8.47
N ARG A 87 -10.10 3.09 7.19
CA ARG A 87 -10.39 4.23 6.31
C ARG A 87 -11.73 4.84 6.72
N GLY A 88 -11.76 6.17 6.83
CA GLY A 88 -13.02 6.88 6.93
C GLY A 88 -13.89 6.68 5.68
N ASP A 89 -15.17 7.01 5.82
CA ASP A 89 -16.11 6.94 4.70
C ASP A 89 -15.65 7.85 3.54
N PHE A 90 -15.87 7.38 2.32
CA PHE A 90 -15.59 8.13 1.11
C PHE A 90 -16.91 8.38 0.38
N CYS A 91 -17.28 9.66 0.18
CA CYS A 91 -18.57 10.04 -0.41
C CYS A 91 -19.80 9.42 0.32
N GLY A 92 -19.71 9.25 1.64
CA GLY A 92 -20.77 8.61 2.45
C GLY A 92 -20.85 7.09 2.31
N LEU A 93 -19.91 6.46 1.59
CA LEU A 93 -19.79 5.02 1.46
C LEU A 93 -18.70 4.50 2.41
N SER A 94 -19.03 3.44 3.15
CA SER A 94 -18.05 2.72 3.97
C SER A 94 -16.97 2.08 3.08
N MET A 95 -15.73 2.18 3.55
CA MET A 95 -14.53 1.65 2.89
C MET A 95 -14.03 0.34 3.53
N ASP A 96 -14.88 -0.36 4.28
CA ASP A 96 -14.57 -1.66 4.90
C ASP A 96 -14.56 -2.84 3.91
N ARG A 97 -15.06 -2.62 2.69
CA ARG A 97 -15.17 -3.58 1.59
C ARG A 97 -14.83 -2.94 0.24
N PRO A 98 -14.55 -3.73 -0.81
CA PRO A 98 -14.37 -3.20 -2.15
C PRO A 98 -15.57 -2.39 -2.62
N GLN A 99 -15.29 -1.23 -3.19
CA GLN A 99 -16.27 -0.38 -3.87
C GLN A 99 -15.86 -0.23 -5.33
N LEU A 100 -16.82 -0.17 -6.24
CA LEU A 100 -16.57 0.10 -7.66
C LEU A 100 -16.83 1.57 -7.95
N MET A 101 -15.82 2.28 -8.45
CA MET A 101 -15.95 3.67 -8.92
C MET A 101 -15.97 3.67 -10.45
N GLY A 102 -17.09 4.07 -11.04
CA GLY A 102 -17.17 4.35 -12.47
C GLY A 102 -16.49 5.69 -12.77
N ILE A 103 -15.50 5.68 -13.66
CA ILE A 103 -14.88 6.90 -14.15
C ILE A 103 -15.67 7.38 -15.36
N LEU A 104 -16.31 8.55 -15.24
CA LEU A 104 -16.96 9.24 -16.35
C LEU A 104 -16.09 10.43 -16.74
N ASN A 105 -15.20 10.21 -17.71
CA ASN A 105 -14.48 11.32 -18.33
C ASN A 105 -15.44 12.07 -19.24
N VAL A 106 -15.43 13.40 -19.18
CA VAL A 106 -16.18 14.27 -20.10
C VAL A 106 -15.16 15.23 -20.73
N THR A 107 -14.33 14.70 -21.62
CA THR A 107 -13.30 15.45 -22.34
C THR A 107 -13.71 15.65 -23.80
N PRO A 108 -13.55 16.85 -24.38
CA PRO A 108 -14.02 17.14 -25.75
C PRO A 108 -13.38 16.30 -26.85
N ASP A 109 -12.21 15.70 -26.59
CA ASP A 109 -11.40 14.92 -27.53
C ASP A 109 -11.68 13.42 -27.52
N SER A 110 -12.44 12.93 -26.54
CA SER A 110 -12.68 11.49 -26.32
C SER A 110 -14.07 11.03 -26.78
N PHE A 111 -14.97 11.97 -27.10
CA PHE A 111 -16.31 11.69 -27.63
C PHE A 111 -16.38 12.09 -29.11
N SER A 112 -16.05 11.15 -29.99
CA SER A 112 -16.09 11.32 -31.45
C SER A 112 -17.51 11.44 -32.03
N ASP A 113 -18.54 11.20 -31.21
CA ASP A 113 -19.95 11.33 -31.59
C ASP A 113 -20.51 12.75 -31.40
N GLY A 114 -19.82 13.64 -30.66
CA GLY A 114 -20.24 15.04 -30.47
C GLY A 114 -21.60 15.18 -29.80
N GLY A 115 -21.98 14.24 -28.92
CA GLY A 115 -23.28 14.26 -28.25
C GLY A 115 -24.45 13.78 -29.12
N ARG A 116 -24.19 13.13 -30.27
CA ARG A 116 -25.22 12.52 -31.13
C ARG A 116 -26.06 11.44 -30.42
N HIS A 117 -25.59 10.92 -29.30
CA HIS A 117 -26.30 9.94 -28.48
C HIS A 117 -26.74 10.46 -27.09
N ASN A 118 -26.79 11.79 -26.88
CA ASN A 118 -27.23 12.38 -25.61
C ASN A 118 -28.75 12.25 -25.33
N ALA A 119 -29.51 11.56 -26.17
CA ALA A 119 -30.90 11.24 -25.87
C ALA A 119 -30.95 10.07 -24.89
N PRO A 120 -31.73 10.15 -23.79
CA PRO A 120 -31.91 9.02 -22.90
C PRO A 120 -32.50 7.84 -23.68
N ALA A 121 -31.96 6.64 -23.44
CA ALA A 121 -32.53 5.42 -24.01
C ALA A 121 -33.99 5.28 -23.56
N ARG A 122 -34.87 4.95 -24.51
CA ARG A 122 -36.27 4.60 -24.24
C ARG A 122 -36.36 3.24 -23.54
#